data_AF-T1KAX8-F1
#
_entry.id   AF-T1KAX8-F1
#
_cell.length_a   1.000
_cell.length_b   1.000
_cell.length_c   1.000
_cell.angle_alpha   90.00
_cell.angle_beta   90.00
_cell.angle_gamma   90.00
#
_symmetry.space_group_name_H-M   'P 1'
#
loop_
_entity.id
_entity.type
_entity.pdbx_description
1 polymer ?
#
loop_
_entity_poly.entity_id
_entity_poly.type
_entity_poly.pdbx_seq_one_letter_code
_entity_poly.pdbx_strand_id
1 'polypeptide(L)' 'MTRGNQRELARQKNQKKLQEKSKGSGANAKDGNKGLSLEERKHRDAEMMRLKQLKAQEKKTQQT' A
#
# COMPACT_ATOMS: atom_id res chain seq x y z
N MET A 1 -28.10 26.55 5.32
CA MET A 1 -27.56 25.19 5.07
C MET A 1 -26.49 25.12 3.97
N THR A 2 -26.09 26.22 3.32
CA THR A 2 -25.23 26.22 2.11
C THR A 2 -23.73 26.51 2.35
N ARG A 3 -23.27 26.67 3.60
CA ARG A 3 -21.84 26.93 3.92
C ARG A 3 -21.14 25.81 4.69
N GLY A 4 -21.88 24.93 5.37
CA GLY A 4 -21.31 23.77 6.06
C GLY A 4 -20.75 22.74 5.07
N ASN A 5 -21.46 22.53 3.95
CA ASN A 5 -21.07 21.57 2.92
C ASN A 5 -19.74 21.95 2.24
N GLN A 6 -19.51 23.23 1.96
CA GLN A 6 -18.27 23.68 1.30
C GLN A 6 -17.05 23.59 2.21
N ARG A 7 -17.21 23.84 3.51
CA ARG A 7 -16.14 23.69 4.50
C ARG A 7 -15.74 22.23 4.65
N GLU A 8 -16.72 21.35 4.75
CA GLU A 8 -16.48 19.92 4.89
C GLU A 8 -15.83 19.34 3.63
N LEU A 9 -16.31 19.74 2.45
CA LEU A 9 -15.70 19.37 1.18
C LEU A 9 -14.23 19.82 1.08
N ALA A 10 -13.90 21.02 1.55
CA ALA A 10 -12.52 21.52 1.57
C ALA A 10 -11.63 20.71 2.53
N ARG A 11 -12.14 20.32 3.71
CA ARG A 11 -11.40 19.44 4.64
C ARG A 11 -11.15 18.07 4.01
N GLN A 12 -12.16 17.47 3.40
CA GLN A 12 -12.02 16.17 2.72
C GLN A 12 -11.02 16.24 1.57
N LYS A 13 -11.06 17.29 0.75
CA LYS A 13 -10.08 17.51 -0.33
C LYS A 13 -8.65 17.66 0.20
N ASN A 14 -8.46 18.40 1.29
CA ASN A 14 -7.14 18.55 1.91
C ASN A 14 -6.63 17.25 2.51
N GLN A 15 -7.49 16.49 3.20
CA GLN A 15 -7.13 15.17 3.73
C GLN A 15 -6.75 14.20 2.61
N LYS A 16 -7.55 14.16 1.53
CA LYS A 16 -7.25 13.33 0.36
C LYS A 16 -5.91 13.71 -0.29
N LYS A 17 -5.66 15.01 -0.46
CA LYS A 17 -4.38 15.52 -1.00
C LYS A 17 -3.18 15.14 -0.12
N LEU A 18 -3.35 15.16 1.20
CA LEU A 18 -2.30 14.73 2.13
C LEU A 18 -2.04 13.22 2.05
N GLN A 19 -3.11 12.41 1.95
CA GLN A 19 -2.99 10.95 1.75
C GLN A 19 -2.38 10.59 0.39
N GLU A 20 -2.67 11.34 -0.67
CA GLU A 20 -2.05 11.12 -1.98
C GLU A 20 -0.56 11.48 -1.96
N LYS A 21 -0.18 12.56 -1.26
CA LYS A 21 1.23 12.90 -1.03
C LYS A 21 1.97 11.82 -0.26
N SER A 22 1.37 11.24 0.78
CA SER A 22 1.99 10.13 1.53
C SER A 22 2.13 8.85 0.70
N LYS A 23 1.19 8.58 -0.24
CA LYS A 23 1.31 7.49 -1.22
C LYS A 23 2.34 7.77 -2.32
N GLY A 24 2.54 9.03 -2.67
CA GLY A 24 3.50 9.50 -3.68
C GLY A 24 4.95 9.58 -3.18
N SER A 25 5.18 9.46 -1.86
CA SER A 25 6.50 9.17 -1.31
C SER A 25 7.04 7.94 -2.03
N GLY A 26 8.12 8.10 -2.80
CA GLY A 26 8.69 7.02 -3.62
C GLY A 26 8.91 5.76 -2.80
N ALA A 27 9.03 4.60 -3.44
CA ALA A 27 9.09 3.30 -2.75
C ALA A 27 10.07 3.29 -1.56
N ASN A 28 11.14 4.11 -1.61
CA ASN A 28 12.17 4.28 -0.58
C ASN A 28 11.73 5.01 0.70
N ALA A 29 10.71 5.86 0.62
CA ALA A 29 10.21 6.66 1.73
C ALA A 29 9.02 6.01 2.46
N LYS A 30 8.55 4.84 2.00
CA LYS A 30 7.58 4.04 2.75
C LYS A 30 8.27 3.44 3.97
N ASP A 31 7.65 3.50 5.15
CA ASP A 31 8.26 3.06 6.42
C ASP A 31 8.79 1.62 6.37
N GLY A 32 8.06 0.71 5.71
CA GLY A 32 8.50 -0.69 5.54
C GLY A 32 9.69 -0.89 4.59
N ASN A 33 10.08 0.16 3.88
CA ASN A 33 11.16 0.17 2.89
C ASN A 33 12.32 1.11 3.28
N LYS A 34 12.21 1.78 4.44
CA LYS A 34 13.24 2.72 4.90
C LYS A 34 14.52 1.96 5.22
N GLY A 35 15.63 2.35 4.59
CA GLY A 35 16.93 1.72 4.80
C GLY A 35 17.21 0.47 3.97
N LEU A 36 16.27 0.00 3.14
CA LEU A 36 16.51 -1.14 2.25
C LEU A 36 17.05 -0.71 0.90
N SER A 37 18.01 -1.47 0.39
CA SER A 37 18.46 -1.37 -0.99
C SER A 37 17.37 -1.83 -1.97
N LEU A 38 17.57 -1.54 -3.26
CA LEU A 38 16.62 -1.96 -4.31
C LEU A 38 16.56 -3.48 -4.44
N GLU A 39 17.70 -4.16 -4.30
CA GLU A 39 17.80 -5.62 -4.42
C GLU A 39 17.12 -6.33 -3.23
N GLU A 40 17.31 -5.84 -2.00
CA GLU A 40 16.63 -6.39 -0.82
C GLU A 40 15.10 -6.34 -0.94
N ARG A 41 14.57 -5.28 -1.57
CA ARG A 41 13.13 -5.16 -1.82
C ARG A 41 12.65 -6.16 -2.85
N LYS A 42 13.38 -6.31 -3.96
CA LYS A 42 13.07 -7.31 -4.98
C LYS A 42 13.08 -8.72 -4.39
N HIS A 43 14.08 -9.03 -3.55
CA HIS A 43 14.16 -10.32 -2.86
C HIS A 43 12.95 -10.56 -1.95
N ARG A 44 12.59 -9.56 -1.13
CA ARG A 44 11.40 -9.65 -0.26
C ARG A 44 10.12 -9.84 -1.07
N ASP A 45 9.91 -9.05 -2.12
CA ASP A 45 8.72 -9.12 -2.96
C ASP A 45 8.63 -10.49 -3.66
N ALA A 46 9.76 -11.04 -4.11
CA ALA A 46 9.85 -12.37 -4.70
C ALA A 46 9.53 -13.49 -3.69
N GLU A 47 10.05 -13.40 -2.47
CA GLU A 47 9.77 -14.36 -1.40
C GLU A 47 8.28 -14.37 -1.04
N MET A 48 7.69 -13.19 -0.85
CA MET A 48 6.26 -13.05 -0.56
C MET A 48 5.39 -13.63 -1.70
N MET A 49 5.82 -13.47 -2.95
CA MET A 49 5.12 -14.07 -4.11
C MET A 49 5.21 -15.60 -4.08
N ARG A 50 6.38 -16.18 -3.80
CA ARG A 50 6.56 -17.64 -3.67
C ARG A 50 5.67 -18.20 -2.56
N LEU A 51 5.67 -17.58 -1.38
CA LEU A 51 4.81 -17.98 -0.26
C LEU A 51 3.32 -17.89 -0.62
N LYS A 52 2.91 -16.85 -1.36
CA LYS A 52 1.52 -16.71 -1.83
C LYS A 52 1.13 -17.82 -2.82
N GLN A 53 2.04 -18.21 -3.72
CA GLN A 53 1.82 -19.30 -4.65
C GLN A 53 1.69 -20.65 -3.93
N LEU A 54 2.59 -20.93 -2.98
CA LEU A 54 2.52 -22.14 -2.15
C LEU A 54 1.20 -22.22 -1.38
N LYS A 55 0.83 -21.13 -0.68
CA LYS A 55 -0.45 -21.07 0.03
C LYS A 55 -1.66 -21.21 -0.90
N ALA A 56 -1.57 -20.70 -2.12
CA ALA A 56 -2.64 -20.88 -3.11
C ALA A 56 -2.72 -22.34 -3.61
N GLN A 57 -1.59 -23.03 -3.75
CA GLN A 57 -1.55 -24.46 -4.08
C GLN A 57 -2.11 -25.31 -2.93
N GLU A 58 -1.69 -25.05 -1.68
CA GLU A 58 -2.22 -25.74 -0.49
C GLU A 58 -3.74 -25.60 -0.36
N LYS A 59 -4.27 -24.40 -0.62
CA LYS A 59 -5.73 -24.18 -0.63
C LYS A 59 -6.43 -24.99 -1.72
N LYS A 60 -5.82 -25.13 -2.89
CA LYS A 60 -6.37 -25.95 -3.97
C LYS A 60 -6.37 -27.44 -3.59
N THR A 61 -5.28 -27.92 -2.98
CA THR A 61 -5.19 -29.33 -2.55
C THR A 61 -6.10 -29.66 -1.38
N GLN A 62 -6.43 -28.70 -0.51
CA GLN A 62 -7.38 -28.90 0.60
C GLN A 62 -8.86 -28.81 0.16
N GLN A 63 -9.14 -28.28 -1.03
CA GLN A 63 -10.50 -28.16 -1.57
C GLN A 63 -10.91 -29.34 -2.47
N THR A 64 -9.97 -30.22 -2.83
CA THR A 64 -10.18 -31.48 -3.54
C THR A 64 -10.26 -32.64 -2.56
#